data_AF-A0A452DRG4-F1
#
_entry.id   AF-A0A452DRG4-F1
#
_cell.length_a   1.000
_cell.length_b   1.000
_cell.length_c   1.000
_cell.angle_alpha   90.00
_cell.angle_beta   90.00
_cell.angle_gamma   90.00
#
_symmetry.space_group_name_H-M   'P 1'
#
loop_
_entity.id
_entity.type
_entity.pdbx_description
1 polymer ?
#
loop_
_entity_poly.entity_id
_entity_poly.type
_entity_poly.pdbx_seq_one_letter_code
_entity_poly.pdbx_strand_id
1 'polypeptide(L)'
;MALQTAPPRLGSQRTRARGSLLLLLLCLGWVLPSRAQAADVRLALLTSRLQRTSRDLSWQQPELTVLLPRARRGAEKKACPPGREAQVVDENLFFYEEWELEACMDGALLATQMRQVNRIPFTYQQLHIFKRKLDEFYPQGYPQSLIERLSYFFLHVTPEDIHKWNVTSLDTVKSLLKVSQGRGVDVQVAALIARYVGGGGELDKAALDTLATFRPAYLCVLRPEQLGSVQLSVLWMTTPQDLGACSSLQMAVLYHKAHTAFQNVSGSEYFTRIEPFLGGASTEDLRAFTWQNISIDAAAFKKLPTEAVLSLTVAEVQKLLGPNLVGLKAEAGNVPLRDWISRQSQEDLDRLGLGLVGGVPNGYLVLDLHSREASSGSPHCLGRGPGPVLTVTASLLLVSVLS
;
A
#
# COMPACT_ATOMS: atom_id res chain seq x y z
N MET A 1 19.19 -28.93 78.09
CA MET A 1 19.08 -30.38 77.84
C MET A 1 18.81 -30.60 76.37
N ALA A 2 19.45 -31.63 75.82
CA ALA A 2 19.84 -31.75 74.42
C ALA A 2 18.85 -32.51 73.52
N LEU A 3 19.16 -32.44 72.22
CA LEU A 3 19.10 -33.48 71.20
C LEU A 3 17.91 -33.55 70.22
N GLN A 4 18.33 -33.53 68.94
CA GLN A 4 17.66 -33.85 67.69
C GLN A 4 17.18 -35.32 67.65
N THR A 5 16.26 -35.65 66.74
CA THR A 5 16.42 -36.78 65.79
C THR A 5 15.24 -36.89 64.81
N ALA A 6 15.58 -37.18 63.56
CA ALA A 6 14.76 -37.85 62.54
C ALA A 6 15.39 -39.24 62.28
N PRO A 7 14.96 -40.05 61.29
CA PRO A 7 13.65 -40.60 60.92
C PRO A 7 13.69 -42.17 60.99
N PRO A 8 12.81 -42.90 60.28
CA PRO A 8 13.38 -43.91 59.36
C PRO A 8 12.64 -44.10 58.02
N ARG A 9 13.38 -44.67 57.05
CA ARG A 9 12.92 -45.33 55.81
C ARG A 9 13.12 -46.84 55.94
N LEU A 10 12.29 -47.69 55.29
CA LEU A 10 12.69 -48.72 54.28
C LEU A 10 11.57 -49.72 53.93
N GLY A 11 11.59 -50.20 52.66
CA GLY A 11 11.09 -51.52 52.21
C GLY A 11 9.84 -51.47 51.31
N SER A 12 9.90 -51.41 49.97
CA SER A 12 10.38 -52.37 48.94
C SER A 12 9.52 -53.62 48.75
N GLN A 13 8.80 -53.69 47.63
CA GLN A 13 8.50 -54.96 46.94
C GLN A 13 8.76 -54.80 45.43
N ARG A 14 9.38 -55.83 44.84
CA ARG A 14 10.11 -55.85 43.57
C ARG A 14 9.82 -57.16 42.87
N THR A 15 9.49 -57.13 41.56
CA THR A 15 9.70 -58.14 40.48
C THR A 15 9.02 -57.56 39.21
N ARG A 16 9.62 -57.29 38.03
CA ARG A 16 10.61 -57.96 37.12
C ARG A 16 10.02 -59.27 36.56
N ALA A 17 9.97 -59.59 35.25
CA ALA A 17 10.82 -59.32 34.08
C ALA A 17 10.01 -59.54 32.76
N ARG A 18 10.19 -58.79 31.67
CA ARG A 18 11.12 -58.93 30.50
C ARG A 18 10.89 -60.10 29.52
N GLY A 19 10.78 -59.71 28.24
CA GLY A 19 11.03 -60.46 26.99
C GLY A 19 10.46 -59.65 25.82
N SER A 20 11.18 -58.79 25.06
CA SER A 20 12.41 -58.96 24.26
C SER A 20 12.22 -60.09 23.23
N LEU A 21 12.36 -59.95 21.91
CA LEU A 21 13.25 -59.12 21.08
C LEU A 21 12.86 -59.28 19.58
N LEU A 22 13.40 -58.37 18.74
CA LEU A 22 13.79 -58.56 17.31
C LEU A 22 12.74 -58.44 16.19
N LEU A 23 12.58 -57.21 15.66
CA LEU A 23 12.92 -56.91 14.25
C LEU A 23 13.21 -55.40 14.03
N LEU A 24 14.50 -55.08 14.19
CA LEU A 24 15.35 -54.18 13.39
C LEU A 24 15.02 -52.68 13.20
N LEU A 25 15.87 -51.88 13.87
CA LEU A 25 16.39 -50.56 13.47
C LEU A 25 17.33 -50.66 12.25
N LEU A 26 17.60 -49.49 11.63
CA LEU A 26 18.61 -49.10 10.61
C LEU A 26 18.00 -48.98 9.18
N CYS A 27 18.11 -47.88 8.42
CA CYS A 27 19.14 -46.82 8.31
C CYS A 27 18.45 -45.45 8.02
N LEU A 28 18.75 -44.35 8.71
CA LEU A 28 19.75 -43.31 8.41
C LEU A 28 19.79 -42.79 6.95
N GLY A 29 19.59 -41.48 6.78
CA GLY A 29 19.88 -40.76 5.54
C GLY A 29 19.37 -39.32 5.54
N TRP A 30 20.24 -38.41 5.98
CA TRP A 30 20.10 -36.96 5.90
C TRP A 30 19.95 -36.48 4.45
N VAL A 31 19.42 -35.25 4.25
CA VAL A 31 20.04 -34.18 3.44
C VAL A 31 19.08 -32.96 3.34
N LEU A 32 19.60 -31.81 3.79
CA LEU A 32 19.13 -30.44 3.52
C LEU A 32 19.14 -30.13 2.00
N PRO A 33 18.43 -29.08 1.55
CA PRO A 33 19.01 -28.22 0.53
C PRO A 33 19.19 -26.79 1.04
N SER A 34 20.44 -26.36 0.93
CA SER A 34 20.95 -25.01 1.14
C SER A 34 20.53 -24.06 0.01
N ARG A 35 20.55 -22.76 0.35
CA ARG A 35 20.52 -21.59 -0.55
C ARG A 35 21.29 -21.81 -1.86
N ALA A 36 20.71 -21.38 -2.97
CA ALA A 36 21.46 -20.90 -4.13
C ALA A 36 20.72 -19.73 -4.79
N GLN A 37 21.49 -18.69 -5.08
CA GLN A 37 21.11 -17.39 -5.62
C GLN A 37 20.56 -17.51 -7.05
N ALA A 38 19.50 -16.76 -7.36
CA ALA A 38 19.21 -16.38 -8.74
C ALA A 38 19.90 -15.02 -8.97
N ALA A 39 21.07 -15.06 -9.62
CA ALA A 39 21.74 -13.89 -10.13
C ALA A 39 21.23 -13.60 -11.56
N ASP A 40 20.95 -12.32 -11.80
CA ASP A 40 20.99 -11.66 -13.11
C ASP A 40 22.24 -12.08 -13.91
N VAL A 41 22.13 -12.16 -15.25
CA VAL A 41 23.02 -11.46 -16.19
C VAL A 41 22.45 -11.52 -17.63
N ARG A 42 22.51 -10.35 -18.24
CA ARG A 42 22.12 -9.94 -19.60
C ARG A 42 23.08 -10.41 -20.72
N LEU A 43 22.56 -10.26 -21.95
CA LEU A 43 23.25 -9.89 -23.22
C LEU A 43 24.10 -11.00 -23.87
N ALA A 44 24.22 -11.16 -25.19
CA ALA A 44 23.98 -10.27 -26.33
C ALA A 44 24.03 -11.07 -27.66
N LEU A 45 23.46 -10.48 -28.72
CA LEU A 45 23.95 -10.40 -30.13
C LEU A 45 24.48 -11.69 -30.80
N LEU A 46 23.99 -12.11 -31.97
CA LEU A 46 24.33 -11.45 -33.23
C LEU A 46 23.34 -11.78 -34.36
N THR A 47 23.00 -10.74 -35.10
CA THR A 47 22.33 -10.73 -36.40
C THR A 47 23.25 -11.20 -37.53
N SER A 48 22.72 -11.93 -38.51
CA SER A 48 22.93 -11.67 -39.96
C SER A 48 22.11 -12.68 -40.79
N ARG A 49 21.05 -12.20 -41.44
CA ARG A 49 20.97 -12.02 -42.91
C ARG A 49 21.40 -13.25 -43.72
N LEU A 50 20.44 -13.91 -44.37
CA LEU A 50 20.40 -13.96 -45.83
C LEU A 50 19.01 -14.33 -46.37
N GLN A 51 18.67 -13.62 -47.42
CA GLN A 51 17.38 -13.50 -48.09
C GLN A 51 17.26 -14.52 -49.22
N ARG A 52 16.01 -14.92 -49.49
CA ARG A 52 15.45 -15.37 -50.78
C ARG A 52 16.06 -16.60 -51.43
N THR A 53 15.21 -17.61 -51.60
CA THR A 53 14.73 -17.98 -52.94
C THR A 53 13.31 -18.54 -52.87
N SER A 54 12.43 -17.91 -53.64
CA SER A 54 11.12 -18.39 -54.06
C SER A 54 11.29 -19.55 -55.03
N ARG A 55 10.46 -20.61 -54.91
CA ARG A 55 9.88 -21.31 -56.06
C ARG A 55 8.74 -22.24 -55.63
N ASP A 56 7.69 -22.18 -56.45
CA ASP A 56 6.43 -22.89 -56.46
C ASP A 56 6.39 -24.30 -55.87
N LEU A 57 5.43 -24.51 -54.98
CA LEU A 57 4.64 -25.74 -54.95
C LEU A 57 3.16 -25.35 -54.79
N SER A 58 2.49 -25.30 -55.93
CA SER A 58 1.05 -25.20 -56.07
C SER A 58 0.35 -26.43 -55.51
N TRP A 59 -0.46 -26.29 -54.46
CA TRP A 59 -1.59 -27.21 -54.22
C TRP A 59 -2.73 -26.49 -53.47
N GLN A 60 -3.78 -26.22 -54.26
CA GLN A 60 -5.22 -26.15 -53.93
C GLN A 60 -5.65 -25.42 -52.63
N GLN A 61 -6.27 -24.25 -52.80
CA GLN A 61 -7.14 -23.64 -51.79
C GLN A 61 -8.37 -24.53 -51.52
N PRO A 62 -8.73 -24.75 -50.24
CA PRO A 62 -10.12 -24.86 -49.86
C PRO A 62 -10.63 -23.47 -49.48
N GLU A 63 -11.80 -23.10 -50.00
CA GLU A 63 -12.50 -21.85 -49.67
C GLU A 63 -12.59 -21.65 -48.14
N LEU A 64 -11.90 -20.62 -47.65
CA LEU A 64 -12.14 -20.06 -46.32
C LEU A 64 -13.50 -19.37 -46.35
N THR A 65 -14.55 -20.14 -46.03
CA THR A 65 -15.81 -19.54 -45.59
C THR A 65 -15.49 -18.74 -44.33
N VAL A 66 -15.47 -17.42 -44.45
CA VAL A 66 -15.37 -16.50 -43.33
C VAL A 66 -16.60 -16.71 -42.46
N LEU A 67 -16.48 -17.57 -41.45
CA LEU A 67 -17.41 -17.63 -40.35
C LEU A 67 -17.23 -16.35 -39.54
N LEU A 68 -17.99 -15.32 -39.91
CA LEU A 68 -18.30 -14.20 -39.03
C LEU A 68 -18.65 -14.79 -37.65
N PRO A 69 -17.99 -14.39 -36.56
CA PRO A 69 -18.40 -14.79 -35.22
C PRO A 69 -19.86 -14.37 -35.08
N ARG A 70 -20.77 -15.35 -34.97
CA ARG A 70 -22.16 -15.10 -34.60
C ARG A 70 -22.12 -14.20 -33.38
N ALA A 71 -22.65 -12.98 -33.52
CA ALA A 71 -23.02 -12.16 -32.39
C ALA A 71 -23.76 -13.07 -31.40
N ARG A 72 -23.24 -13.18 -30.18
CA ARG A 72 -23.94 -13.81 -29.06
C ARG A 72 -25.31 -13.14 -29.01
N ARG A 73 -26.34 -13.85 -29.49
CA ARG A 73 -27.74 -13.50 -29.17
C ARG A 73 -27.79 -13.42 -27.65
N GLY A 74 -28.14 -12.25 -27.12
CA GLY A 74 -28.43 -12.11 -25.71
C GLY A 74 -29.40 -13.22 -25.34
N ALA A 75 -29.05 -14.02 -24.33
CA ALA A 75 -29.97 -15.00 -23.80
C ALA A 75 -31.26 -14.25 -23.42
N GLU A 76 -32.39 -14.58 -24.03
CA GLU A 76 -33.69 -14.09 -23.59
C GLU A 76 -33.79 -14.37 -22.09
N LYS A 77 -33.98 -13.33 -21.28
CA LYS A 77 -34.23 -13.49 -19.85
C LYS A 77 -35.53 -14.29 -19.71
N LYS A 78 -35.41 -15.58 -19.40
CA LYS A 78 -36.57 -16.44 -19.14
C LYS A 78 -37.32 -15.88 -17.94
N ALA A 79 -38.63 -15.67 -18.10
CA ALA A 79 -39.47 -15.26 -16.99
C ALA A 79 -39.58 -16.39 -15.95
N CYS A 80 -39.78 -16.03 -14.68
CA CYS A 80 -40.01 -17.02 -13.64
C CYS A 80 -41.30 -17.82 -13.94
N PRO A 81 -41.27 -19.16 -13.93
CA PRO A 81 -42.47 -19.95 -14.08
C PRO A 81 -43.48 -19.66 -12.96
N PRO A 82 -44.80 -19.64 -13.24
CA PRO A 82 -45.82 -19.45 -12.21
C PRO A 82 -45.67 -20.47 -11.09
N GLY A 83 -45.69 -20.00 -9.83
CA GLY A 83 -45.57 -20.87 -8.65
C GLY A 83 -44.14 -21.32 -8.30
N ARG A 84 -43.12 -20.89 -9.05
CA ARG A 84 -41.70 -21.11 -8.74
C ARG A 84 -41.02 -19.89 -8.10
N GLU A 85 -41.76 -18.81 -7.91
CA GLU A 85 -41.25 -17.61 -7.22
C GLU A 85 -40.95 -17.94 -5.76
N ALA A 86 -39.74 -17.64 -5.32
CA ALA A 86 -39.32 -17.92 -3.96
C ALA A 86 -40.01 -16.93 -3.01
N GLN A 87 -40.71 -17.44 -2.00
CA GLN A 87 -41.30 -16.62 -0.92
C GLN A 87 -40.48 -16.70 0.37
N VAL A 88 -39.63 -17.72 0.48
CA VAL A 88 -38.76 -17.99 1.63
C VAL A 88 -37.42 -18.52 1.12
N VAL A 89 -36.34 -18.16 1.80
CA VAL A 89 -35.02 -18.74 1.59
C VAL A 89 -34.93 -20.01 2.42
N ASP A 90 -35.13 -21.15 1.76
CA ASP A 90 -35.07 -22.49 2.35
C ASP A 90 -34.12 -23.42 1.57
N GLU A 91 -33.96 -24.65 2.08
CA GLU A 91 -33.07 -25.65 1.49
C GLU A 91 -33.49 -26.09 0.07
N ASN A 92 -34.75 -25.88 -0.33
CA ASN A 92 -35.20 -26.27 -1.67
C ASN A 92 -34.52 -25.42 -2.75
N LEU A 93 -34.16 -24.17 -2.43
CA LEU A 93 -33.44 -23.29 -3.34
C LEU A 93 -32.05 -23.81 -3.71
N PHE A 94 -31.46 -24.68 -2.91
CA PHE A 94 -30.19 -25.32 -3.26
C PHE A 94 -30.30 -26.15 -4.54
N PHE A 95 -31.47 -26.72 -4.82
CA PHE A 95 -31.71 -27.56 -6.01
C PHE A 95 -32.15 -26.77 -7.24
N TYR A 96 -32.31 -25.44 -7.13
CA TYR A 96 -32.65 -24.62 -8.28
C TYR A 96 -31.43 -24.47 -9.18
N GLU A 97 -31.68 -24.58 -10.48
CA GLU A 97 -30.69 -24.24 -11.49
C GLU A 97 -30.35 -22.75 -11.45
N GLU A 98 -29.15 -22.38 -11.91
CA GLU A 98 -28.69 -21.00 -11.91
C GLU A 98 -29.66 -20.03 -12.60
N TRP A 99 -30.25 -20.45 -13.72
CA TRP A 99 -31.21 -19.64 -14.45
C TRP A 99 -32.56 -19.52 -13.72
N GLU A 100 -32.96 -20.54 -12.94
CA GLU A 100 -34.20 -20.49 -12.14
C GLU A 100 -34.03 -19.49 -11.00
N LEU A 101 -32.88 -19.51 -10.32
CA LEU A 101 -32.57 -18.52 -9.29
C LEU A 101 -32.52 -17.11 -9.89
N GLU A 102 -31.90 -16.94 -11.06
CA GLU A 102 -31.85 -15.65 -11.74
C GLU A 102 -33.24 -15.15 -12.15
N ALA A 103 -34.16 -16.03 -12.50
CA ALA A 103 -35.52 -15.64 -12.90
C ALA A 103 -36.45 -15.42 -11.70
N CYS A 104 -36.34 -16.23 -10.65
CA CYS A 104 -37.35 -16.38 -9.60
C CYS A 104 -36.96 -15.84 -8.23
N MET A 105 -35.71 -15.41 -8.04
CA MET A 105 -35.27 -14.80 -6.78
C MET A 105 -35.41 -13.29 -6.81
N ASP A 106 -36.04 -12.78 -5.75
CA ASP A 106 -36.17 -11.36 -5.48
C ASP A 106 -35.05 -10.86 -4.54
N GLY A 107 -34.49 -9.69 -4.87
CA GLY A 107 -33.41 -9.07 -4.09
C GLY A 107 -33.85 -8.59 -2.70
N ALA A 108 -35.10 -8.13 -2.54
CA ALA A 108 -35.63 -7.70 -1.25
C ALA A 108 -35.83 -8.89 -0.30
N LEU A 109 -36.28 -10.04 -0.83
CA LEU A 109 -36.37 -11.28 -0.06
C LEU A 109 -34.99 -11.72 0.44
N LEU A 110 -33.98 -11.75 -0.45
CA LEU A 110 -32.60 -12.09 -0.09
C LEU A 110 -32.05 -11.14 1.00
N ALA A 111 -32.31 -9.84 0.88
CA ALA A 111 -31.85 -8.85 1.84
C ALA A 111 -32.51 -9.02 3.23
N THR A 112 -33.78 -9.39 3.25
CA THR A 112 -34.55 -9.60 4.47
C THR A 112 -34.15 -10.91 5.14
N GLN A 113 -33.91 -11.97 4.36
CA GLN A 113 -33.63 -13.32 4.86
C GLN A 113 -32.14 -13.72 4.74
N MET A 114 -31.23 -12.75 4.71
CA MET A 114 -29.78 -12.97 4.59
C MET A 114 -29.21 -13.94 5.65
N ARG A 115 -29.82 -14.02 6.85
CA ARG A 115 -29.43 -15.01 7.86
C ARG A 115 -29.67 -16.46 7.40
N GLN A 116 -30.72 -16.72 6.63
CA GLN A 116 -30.98 -18.05 6.06
C GLN A 116 -30.06 -18.35 4.89
N VAL A 117 -29.75 -17.33 4.06
CA VAL A 117 -28.75 -17.47 2.99
C VAL A 117 -27.42 -17.99 3.56
N ASN A 118 -27.01 -17.48 4.72
CA ASN A 118 -25.79 -17.91 5.41
C ASN A 118 -25.85 -19.29 6.08
N ARG A 119 -27.04 -19.89 6.21
CA ARG A 119 -27.23 -21.21 6.84
C ARG A 119 -27.20 -22.35 5.82
N ILE A 120 -27.60 -22.06 4.60
CA ILE A 120 -27.72 -23.06 3.53
C ILE A 120 -26.41 -23.07 2.74
N PRO A 121 -25.84 -24.25 2.42
CA PRO A 121 -24.56 -24.37 1.73
C PRO A 121 -24.72 -24.17 0.21
N PHE A 122 -25.17 -22.98 -0.21
CA PHE A 122 -25.27 -22.63 -1.62
C PHE A 122 -23.90 -22.70 -2.33
N THR A 123 -23.92 -23.04 -3.62
CA THR A 123 -22.69 -23.06 -4.43
C THR A 123 -22.17 -21.65 -4.70
N TYR A 124 -20.89 -21.54 -5.09
CA TYR A 124 -20.30 -20.25 -5.47
C TYR A 124 -21.09 -19.55 -6.58
N GLN A 125 -21.64 -20.30 -7.53
CA GLN A 125 -22.45 -19.78 -8.63
C GLN A 125 -23.81 -19.25 -8.14
N GLN A 126 -24.48 -19.99 -7.26
CA GLN A 126 -25.74 -19.55 -6.65
C GLN A 126 -25.54 -18.29 -5.79
N LEU A 127 -24.47 -18.23 -5.00
CA LEU A 127 -24.12 -17.04 -4.21
C LEU A 127 -23.77 -15.84 -5.10
N HIS A 128 -23.13 -16.06 -6.25
CA HIS A 128 -22.88 -15.00 -7.23
C HIS A 128 -24.19 -14.43 -7.81
N ILE A 129 -25.18 -15.29 -8.09
CA ILE A 129 -26.52 -14.84 -8.51
C ILE A 129 -27.19 -14.04 -7.40
N PHE A 130 -27.17 -14.51 -6.16
CA PHE A 130 -27.73 -13.77 -5.03
C PHE A 130 -27.07 -12.42 -4.83
N LYS A 131 -25.74 -12.36 -5.00
CA LYS A 131 -25.00 -11.10 -4.96
C LYS A 131 -25.49 -10.16 -6.05
N ARG A 132 -25.60 -10.61 -7.30
CA ARG A 132 -26.13 -9.80 -8.41
C ARG A 132 -27.54 -9.28 -8.12
N LYS A 133 -28.43 -10.13 -7.61
CA LYS A 133 -29.79 -9.75 -7.21
C LYS A 133 -29.82 -8.69 -6.12
N LEU A 134 -28.92 -8.79 -5.14
CA LEU A 134 -28.78 -7.78 -4.10
C LEU A 134 -28.20 -6.47 -4.64
N ASP A 135 -27.24 -6.53 -5.56
CA ASP A 135 -26.66 -5.34 -6.21
C ASP A 135 -27.71 -4.62 -7.09
N GLU A 136 -28.56 -5.37 -7.80
CA GLU A 136 -29.69 -4.85 -8.58
C GLU A 136 -30.71 -4.15 -7.67
N PHE A 137 -30.98 -4.71 -6.49
CA PHE A 137 -31.91 -4.15 -5.51
C PHE A 137 -31.32 -2.94 -4.76
N TYR A 138 -30.01 -2.95 -4.50
CA TYR A 138 -29.27 -1.88 -3.83
C TYR A 138 -28.17 -1.28 -4.73
N PRO A 139 -28.53 -0.57 -5.82
CA PRO A 139 -27.55 -0.04 -6.76
C PRO A 139 -26.60 0.99 -6.13
N GLN A 140 -27.06 1.65 -5.06
CA GLN A 140 -26.29 2.63 -4.28
C GLN A 140 -25.48 2.02 -3.13
N GLY A 141 -25.48 0.69 -2.99
CA GLY A 141 -24.79 -0.03 -1.92
C GLY A 141 -25.70 -0.49 -0.78
N TYR A 142 -25.21 -1.45 -0.02
CA TYR A 142 -25.99 -2.11 1.02
C TYR A 142 -26.23 -1.20 2.23
N PRO A 143 -27.46 -1.18 2.78
CA PRO A 143 -27.76 -0.48 4.02
C PRO A 143 -27.16 -1.22 5.22
N GLN A 144 -26.88 -0.48 6.29
CA GLN A 144 -26.36 -1.01 7.56
C GLN A 144 -27.12 -2.26 8.05
N SER A 145 -28.45 -2.28 7.92
CA SER A 145 -29.29 -3.41 8.32
C SER A 145 -29.01 -4.68 7.52
N LEU A 146 -28.64 -4.60 6.24
CA LEU A 146 -28.24 -5.79 5.49
C LEU A 146 -26.82 -6.23 5.89
N ILE A 147 -25.91 -5.26 6.04
CA ILE A 147 -24.48 -5.52 6.32
C ILE A 147 -24.31 -6.28 7.63
N GLU A 148 -25.08 -5.94 8.67
CA GLU A 148 -25.06 -6.63 9.97
C GLU A 148 -25.40 -8.14 9.86
N ARG A 149 -26.10 -8.55 8.80
CA ARG A 149 -26.55 -9.94 8.57
C ARG A 149 -25.71 -10.69 7.55
N LEU A 150 -24.75 -10.03 6.88
CA LEU A 150 -23.98 -10.65 5.79
C LEU A 150 -23.19 -11.87 6.25
N SER A 151 -22.58 -11.84 7.43
CA SER A 151 -21.81 -12.99 7.96
C SER A 151 -20.86 -13.56 6.89
N TYR A 152 -20.88 -14.88 6.63
CA TYR A 152 -20.05 -15.54 5.61
C TYR A 152 -20.32 -15.07 4.18
N PHE A 153 -21.50 -14.52 3.88
CA PHE A 153 -21.78 -13.91 2.57
C PHE A 153 -20.80 -12.76 2.25
N PHE A 154 -20.22 -12.13 3.27
CA PHE A 154 -19.16 -11.12 3.10
C PHE A 154 -17.97 -11.61 2.28
N LEU A 155 -17.67 -12.92 2.30
CA LEU A 155 -16.57 -13.49 1.54
C LEU A 155 -16.79 -13.44 0.02
N HIS A 156 -18.03 -13.20 -0.43
CA HIS A 156 -18.40 -13.14 -1.85
C HIS A 156 -18.54 -11.71 -2.38
N VAL A 157 -18.35 -10.70 -1.54
CA VAL A 157 -18.39 -9.30 -1.96
C VAL A 157 -17.00 -8.82 -2.39
N THR A 158 -16.95 -7.84 -3.28
CA THR A 158 -15.71 -7.24 -3.73
C THR A 158 -15.44 -5.92 -3.00
N PRO A 159 -14.18 -5.44 -2.99
CA PRO A 159 -13.87 -4.11 -2.47
C PRO A 159 -14.75 -3.02 -3.10
N GLU A 160 -15.01 -3.07 -4.40
CA GLU A 160 -15.83 -2.10 -5.14
C GLU A 160 -17.28 -2.06 -4.65
N ASP A 161 -17.82 -3.21 -4.24
CA ASP A 161 -19.14 -3.25 -3.60
C ASP A 161 -19.11 -2.54 -2.25
N ILE A 162 -18.10 -2.87 -1.42
CA ILE A 162 -17.93 -2.30 -0.08
C ILE A 162 -17.81 -0.78 -0.16
N HIS A 163 -17.16 -0.24 -1.21
CA HIS A 163 -17.03 1.19 -1.43
C HIS A 163 -18.35 1.94 -1.62
N LYS A 164 -19.48 1.25 -1.82
CA LYS A 164 -20.81 1.86 -1.92
C LYS A 164 -21.57 1.79 -0.59
N TRP A 165 -21.14 0.94 0.34
CA TRP A 165 -21.89 0.62 1.55
C TRP A 165 -21.94 1.77 2.55
N ASN A 166 -22.96 1.77 3.38
CA ASN A 166 -23.08 2.64 4.55
C ASN A 166 -22.81 1.84 5.82
N VAL A 167 -21.55 1.84 6.29
CA VAL A 167 -21.09 1.09 7.46
C VAL A 167 -20.98 2.04 8.65
N THR A 168 -21.88 1.93 9.61
CA THR A 168 -21.96 2.85 10.76
C THR A 168 -21.73 2.18 12.11
N SER A 169 -21.84 0.85 12.19
CA SER A 169 -21.73 0.11 13.46
C SER A 169 -20.37 -0.57 13.62
N LEU A 170 -19.68 -0.28 14.72
CA LEU A 170 -18.47 -0.99 15.13
C LEU A 170 -18.71 -2.50 15.32
N ASP A 171 -19.86 -2.89 15.88
CA ASP A 171 -20.18 -4.31 16.12
C ASP A 171 -20.33 -5.08 14.81
N THR A 172 -20.84 -4.41 13.77
CA THR A 172 -20.90 -4.99 12.43
C THR A 172 -19.49 -5.18 11.88
N VAL A 173 -18.61 -4.18 12.00
CA VAL A 173 -17.20 -4.31 11.58
C VAL A 173 -16.53 -5.47 12.30
N LYS A 174 -16.64 -5.55 13.63
CA LYS A 174 -16.06 -6.65 14.44
C LYS A 174 -16.59 -8.03 14.01
N SER A 175 -17.89 -8.14 13.75
CA SER A 175 -18.52 -9.38 13.31
C SER A 175 -17.97 -9.83 11.95
N LEU A 176 -17.80 -8.88 11.01
CA LEU A 176 -17.24 -9.15 9.69
C LEU A 176 -15.73 -9.45 9.73
N LEU A 177 -14.97 -8.78 10.60
CA LEU A 177 -13.56 -9.11 10.84
C LEU A 177 -13.42 -10.55 11.32
N LYS A 178 -14.27 -10.99 12.27
CA LYS A 178 -14.22 -12.35 12.83
C LYS A 178 -14.42 -13.43 11.76
N VAL A 179 -15.40 -13.28 10.86
CA VAL A 179 -15.64 -14.26 9.79
C VAL A 179 -14.54 -14.24 8.71
N SER A 180 -13.81 -13.13 8.60
CA SER A 180 -12.74 -12.91 7.61
C SER A 180 -11.39 -13.52 8.01
N GLN A 181 -11.20 -13.83 9.30
CA GLN A 181 -9.93 -14.33 9.82
C GLN A 181 -9.48 -15.62 9.10
N GLY A 182 -8.27 -15.60 8.55
CA GLY A 182 -7.67 -16.75 7.87
C GLY A 182 -8.31 -17.11 6.52
N ARG A 183 -9.14 -16.22 5.95
CA ARG A 183 -9.84 -16.47 4.67
C ARG A 183 -9.22 -15.79 3.46
N GLY A 184 -8.13 -15.03 3.63
CA GLY A 184 -7.43 -14.34 2.53
C GLY A 184 -8.22 -13.19 1.90
N VAL A 185 -9.14 -12.59 2.67
CA VAL A 185 -9.99 -11.46 2.26
C VAL A 185 -9.44 -10.11 2.74
N ASP A 186 -8.11 -9.98 2.81
CA ASP A 186 -7.42 -8.80 3.36
C ASP A 186 -7.83 -7.51 2.65
N VAL A 187 -8.04 -7.57 1.33
CA VAL A 187 -8.45 -6.42 0.52
C VAL A 187 -9.89 -5.99 0.82
N GLN A 188 -10.80 -6.94 1.07
CA GLN A 188 -12.16 -6.61 1.52
C GLN A 188 -12.14 -6.03 2.92
N VAL A 189 -11.30 -6.56 3.81
CA VAL A 189 -11.12 -6.02 5.17
C VAL A 189 -10.61 -4.58 5.12
N ALA A 190 -9.57 -4.30 4.33
CA ALA A 190 -9.07 -2.94 4.16
C ALA A 190 -10.15 -1.98 3.64
N ALA A 191 -10.94 -2.41 2.65
CA ALA A 191 -12.07 -1.63 2.14
C ALA A 191 -13.16 -1.40 3.21
N LEU A 192 -13.47 -2.41 4.03
CA LEU A 192 -14.45 -2.30 5.12
C LEU A 192 -13.98 -1.27 6.16
N ILE A 193 -12.71 -1.33 6.56
CA ILE A 193 -12.12 -0.36 7.49
C ILE A 193 -12.16 1.05 6.89
N ALA A 194 -11.82 1.21 5.60
CA ALA A 194 -11.89 2.49 4.91
C ALA A 194 -13.28 3.10 4.91
N ARG A 195 -14.31 2.29 4.73
CA ARG A 195 -15.68 2.78 4.74
C ARG A 195 -16.16 3.18 6.12
N TYR A 196 -15.84 2.39 7.14
CA TYR A 196 -16.23 2.71 8.50
C TYR A 196 -15.49 3.96 9.04
N VAL A 197 -14.16 4.01 8.89
CA VAL A 197 -13.34 5.13 9.39
C VAL A 197 -13.59 6.41 8.59
N GLY A 198 -13.72 6.29 7.26
CA GLY A 198 -14.07 7.40 6.39
C GLY A 198 -15.47 7.98 6.65
N GLY A 199 -16.39 7.15 7.18
CA GLY A 199 -17.70 7.58 7.68
C GLY A 199 -17.69 8.24 9.06
N GLY A 200 -16.50 8.48 9.63
CA GLY A 200 -16.36 9.07 10.98
C GLY A 200 -16.20 8.03 12.10
N GLY A 201 -16.34 6.74 11.81
CA GLY A 201 -16.24 5.66 12.79
C GLY A 201 -14.85 5.53 13.41
N GLU A 202 -14.82 5.08 14.66
CA GLU A 202 -13.58 4.82 15.38
C GLU A 202 -13.50 3.34 15.77
N LEU A 203 -12.32 2.76 15.56
CA LEU A 203 -12.00 1.40 15.93
C LEU A 203 -11.46 1.41 17.36
N ASP A 204 -12.03 0.55 18.19
CA ASP A 204 -11.51 0.30 19.52
C ASP A 204 -10.31 -0.65 19.49
N LYS A 205 -9.68 -0.80 20.66
CA LYS A 205 -8.52 -1.67 20.82
C LYS A 205 -8.80 -3.11 20.39
N ALA A 206 -9.96 -3.66 20.70
CA ALA A 206 -10.31 -5.04 20.33
C ALA A 206 -10.39 -5.23 18.81
N ALA A 207 -10.94 -4.25 18.08
CA ALA A 207 -10.96 -4.28 16.62
C ALA A 207 -9.55 -4.12 16.03
N LEU A 208 -8.73 -3.21 16.57
CA LEU A 208 -7.34 -3.05 16.14
C LEU A 208 -6.48 -4.31 16.42
N ASP A 209 -6.69 -4.96 17.56
CA ASP A 209 -6.02 -6.21 17.91
C ASP A 209 -6.41 -7.34 16.95
N THR A 210 -7.66 -7.35 16.51
CA THR A 210 -8.14 -8.28 15.48
C THR A 210 -7.49 -7.98 14.13
N LEU A 211 -7.32 -6.71 13.78
CA LEU A 211 -6.67 -6.29 12.52
C LEU A 211 -5.19 -6.68 12.43
N ALA A 212 -4.53 -6.93 13.57
CA ALA A 212 -3.14 -7.39 13.58
C ALA A 212 -2.95 -8.77 12.91
N THR A 213 -4.03 -9.54 12.68
CA THR A 213 -3.96 -10.83 11.97
C THR A 213 -4.10 -10.71 10.46
N PHE A 214 -4.33 -9.52 9.93
CA PHE A 214 -4.52 -9.25 8.49
C PHE A 214 -3.33 -8.50 7.90
N ARG A 215 -3.26 -8.42 6.57
CA ARG A 215 -2.25 -7.56 5.93
C ARG A 215 -2.41 -6.09 6.32
N PRO A 216 -1.31 -5.31 6.45
CA PRO A 216 -1.35 -3.94 6.97
C PRO A 216 -1.85 -2.89 5.96
N ALA A 217 -2.57 -3.29 4.91
CA ALA A 217 -3.10 -2.38 3.88
C ALA A 217 -4.12 -1.35 4.42
N TYR A 218 -4.59 -1.54 5.66
CA TYR A 218 -5.48 -0.61 6.36
C TYR A 218 -4.74 0.53 7.08
N LEU A 219 -3.41 0.50 7.21
CA LEU A 219 -2.67 1.47 8.04
C LEU A 219 -2.92 2.92 7.61
N CYS A 220 -2.79 3.22 6.32
CA CYS A 220 -2.96 4.59 5.80
C CYS A 220 -4.40 5.09 5.78
N VAL A 221 -5.35 4.24 6.16
CA VAL A 221 -6.76 4.60 6.33
C VAL A 221 -7.05 5.10 7.75
N LEU A 222 -6.26 4.65 8.73
CA LEU A 222 -6.46 4.99 10.14
C LEU A 222 -6.04 6.42 10.44
N ARG A 223 -6.73 7.07 11.38
CA ARG A 223 -6.31 8.38 11.88
C ARG A 223 -5.02 8.26 12.71
N PRO A 224 -4.19 9.32 12.79
CA PRO A 224 -2.96 9.31 13.59
C PRO A 224 -3.15 8.82 15.03
N GLU A 225 -4.26 9.18 15.68
CA GLU A 225 -4.59 8.79 17.06
C GLU A 225 -4.81 7.27 17.17
N GLN A 226 -5.47 6.67 16.17
CA GLN A 226 -5.72 5.23 16.12
C GLN A 226 -4.46 4.45 15.77
N LEU A 227 -3.60 5.01 14.89
CA LEU A 227 -2.28 4.44 14.58
C LEU A 227 -1.43 4.29 15.83
N GLY A 228 -1.54 5.23 16.78
CA GLY A 228 -0.90 5.13 18.10
C GLY A 228 -1.22 3.83 18.83
N SER A 229 -2.43 3.30 18.67
CA SER A 229 -2.92 2.08 19.33
C SER A 229 -2.64 0.78 18.57
N VAL A 230 -2.11 0.84 17.34
CA VAL A 230 -1.76 -0.35 16.56
C VAL A 230 -0.65 -1.14 17.25
N GLN A 231 -0.77 -2.47 17.27
CA GLN A 231 0.25 -3.34 17.85
C GLN A 231 1.58 -3.24 17.11
N LEU A 232 2.69 -3.28 17.85
CA LEU A 232 4.04 -3.23 17.28
C LEU A 232 4.35 -4.42 16.36
N SER A 233 3.69 -5.58 16.56
CA SER A 233 3.82 -6.77 15.72
C SER A 233 3.46 -6.50 14.25
N VAL A 234 2.52 -5.57 13.98
CA VAL A 234 2.10 -5.20 12.62
C VAL A 234 3.24 -4.58 11.83
N LEU A 235 4.11 -3.82 12.48
CA LEU A 235 5.23 -3.10 11.86
C LEU A 235 6.23 -4.09 11.25
N TRP A 236 6.37 -5.29 11.82
CA TRP A 236 7.23 -6.35 11.30
C TRP A 236 6.76 -6.93 9.97
N MET A 237 5.47 -6.85 9.68
CA MET A 237 4.83 -7.38 8.47
C MET A 237 4.55 -6.30 7.43
N THR A 238 4.84 -5.04 7.76
CA THR A 238 4.53 -3.89 6.90
C THR A 238 5.54 -3.78 5.77
N THR A 239 5.03 -3.59 4.57
CA THR A 239 5.82 -3.44 3.35
C THR A 239 5.77 -1.99 2.85
N PRO A 240 6.72 -1.54 2.00
CA PRO A 240 6.66 -0.22 1.40
C PRO A 240 5.36 0.08 0.65
N GLN A 241 4.70 -0.94 0.10
CA GLN A 241 3.44 -0.82 -0.62
C GLN A 241 2.29 -0.44 0.31
N ASP A 242 2.28 -0.96 1.55
CA ASP A 242 1.26 -0.66 2.54
C ASP A 242 1.30 0.79 3.01
N LEU A 243 2.45 1.46 2.85
CA LEU A 243 2.72 2.83 3.29
C LEU A 243 2.50 3.88 2.18
N GLY A 244 2.32 3.46 0.94
CA GLY A 244 2.32 4.36 -0.23
C GLY A 244 1.22 5.42 -0.22
N ALA A 245 0.12 5.19 0.49
CA ALA A 245 -1.01 6.13 0.59
C ALA A 245 -1.01 6.96 1.90
N CYS A 246 0.00 6.80 2.76
CA CYS A 246 0.04 7.45 4.06
C CYS A 246 0.42 8.93 3.93
N SER A 247 -0.28 9.79 4.67
CA SER A 247 0.08 11.20 4.84
C SER A 247 1.35 11.34 5.70
N SER A 248 1.99 12.51 5.63
CA SER A 248 3.16 12.84 6.45
C SER A 248 2.90 12.68 7.95
N LEU A 249 1.72 13.08 8.43
CA LEU A 249 1.32 12.92 9.84
C LEU A 249 1.20 11.45 10.25
N GLN A 250 0.60 10.60 9.40
CA GLN A 250 0.50 9.16 9.66
C GLN A 250 1.90 8.52 9.64
N MET A 251 2.75 8.92 8.68
CA MET A 251 4.12 8.43 8.59
C MET A 251 4.94 8.79 9.83
N ALA A 252 4.79 9.99 10.40
CA ALA A 252 5.47 10.38 11.63
C ALA A 252 5.11 9.46 12.81
N VAL A 253 3.81 9.15 12.98
CA VAL A 253 3.36 8.20 14.02
C VAL A 253 3.91 6.80 13.77
N LEU A 254 3.83 6.33 12.53
CA LEU A 254 4.31 5.00 12.14
C LEU A 254 5.82 4.86 12.32
N TYR A 255 6.60 5.90 11.99
CA TYR A 255 8.04 5.94 12.18
C TYR A 255 8.42 5.76 13.65
N HIS A 256 7.80 6.51 14.56
CA HIS A 256 8.08 6.38 16.00
C HIS A 256 7.72 4.98 16.54
N LYS A 257 6.60 4.42 16.07
CA LYS A 257 6.21 3.05 16.42
C LYS A 257 7.17 2.02 15.85
N ALA A 258 7.63 2.19 14.62
CA ALA A 258 8.64 1.34 14.00
C ALA A 258 9.94 1.36 14.80
N HIS A 259 10.41 2.54 15.23
CA HIS A 259 11.58 2.68 16.08
C HIS A 259 11.43 1.87 17.39
N THR A 260 10.25 1.92 18.02
CA THR A 260 9.98 1.13 19.23
C THR A 260 9.91 -0.37 18.92
N ALA A 261 9.27 -0.75 17.81
CA ALA A 261 9.14 -2.14 17.39
C ALA A 261 10.51 -2.80 17.11
N PHE A 262 11.44 -2.03 16.55
CA PHE A 262 12.76 -2.50 16.11
C PHE A 262 13.89 -2.17 17.09
N GLN A 263 13.59 -1.72 18.32
CA GLN A 263 14.60 -1.30 19.30
C GLN A 263 15.68 -2.35 19.63
N ASN A 264 15.35 -3.64 19.46
CA ASN A 264 16.27 -4.75 19.73
C ASN A 264 17.06 -5.20 18.49
N VAL A 265 16.82 -4.59 17.33
CA VAL A 265 17.53 -4.85 16.08
C VAL A 265 18.66 -3.82 15.95
N SER A 266 19.82 -4.22 15.45
CA SER A 266 20.96 -3.32 15.27
C SER A 266 21.63 -3.49 13.90
N GLY A 267 22.50 -2.54 13.55
CA GLY A 267 23.30 -2.58 12.32
C GLY A 267 22.45 -2.49 11.05
N SER A 268 22.87 -3.20 10.00
CA SER A 268 22.22 -3.17 8.68
C SER A 268 20.81 -3.75 8.70
N GLU A 269 20.52 -4.69 9.59
CA GLU A 269 19.17 -5.25 9.74
C GLU A 269 18.21 -4.18 10.25
N TYR A 270 18.63 -3.36 11.22
CA TYR A 270 17.80 -2.26 11.72
C TYR A 270 17.46 -1.28 10.61
N PHE A 271 18.46 -0.87 9.84
CA PHE A 271 18.24 0.06 8.73
C PHE A 271 17.25 -0.51 7.70
N THR A 272 17.43 -1.78 7.31
CA THR A 272 16.51 -2.47 6.37
C THR A 272 15.06 -2.47 6.87
N ARG A 273 14.85 -2.54 8.19
CA ARG A 273 13.51 -2.54 8.80
C ARG A 273 12.91 -1.15 8.91
N ILE A 274 13.70 -0.14 9.24
CA ILE A 274 13.22 1.23 9.44
C ILE A 274 13.07 2.00 8.12
N GLU A 275 13.82 1.61 7.07
CA GLU A 275 13.85 2.30 5.77
C GLU A 275 12.46 2.62 5.19
N PRO A 276 11.48 1.71 5.17
CA PRO A 276 10.15 2.00 4.63
C PRO A 276 9.42 3.14 5.36
N PHE A 277 9.77 3.39 6.62
CA PHE A 277 9.12 4.37 7.49
C PHE A 277 9.80 5.73 7.49
N LEU A 278 10.92 5.92 6.79
CA LEU A 278 11.72 7.14 6.84
C LEU A 278 10.98 8.41 6.41
N GLY A 279 9.87 8.28 5.68
CA GLY A 279 8.97 9.39 5.38
C GLY A 279 8.28 10.02 6.60
N GLY A 280 8.55 9.53 7.81
CA GLY A 280 8.11 10.13 9.08
C GLY A 280 9.24 10.57 10.02
N ALA A 281 10.51 10.48 9.59
CA ALA A 281 11.66 10.79 10.45
C ALA A 281 11.81 12.30 10.72
N SER A 282 12.16 12.69 11.94
CA SER A 282 12.49 14.09 12.27
C SER A 282 13.94 14.44 11.93
N THR A 283 14.28 15.73 11.97
CA THR A 283 15.68 16.19 11.83
C THR A 283 16.59 15.55 12.88
N GLU A 284 16.13 15.42 14.11
CA GLU A 284 16.86 14.80 15.23
C GLU A 284 17.11 13.32 14.98
N ASP A 285 16.12 12.62 14.40
CA ASP A 285 16.27 11.22 14.02
C ASP A 285 17.33 11.03 12.92
N LEU A 286 17.31 11.92 11.91
CA LEU A 286 18.32 11.89 10.85
C LEU A 286 19.72 12.20 11.38
N ARG A 287 19.85 13.13 12.34
CA ARG A 287 21.11 13.35 13.04
C ARG A 287 21.54 12.11 13.81
N ALA A 288 20.62 11.41 14.48
CA ALA A 288 20.93 10.18 15.21
C ALA A 288 21.56 9.10 14.30
N PHE A 289 21.11 8.98 13.05
CA PHE A 289 21.71 8.06 12.08
C PHE A 289 23.18 8.38 11.79
N THR A 290 23.53 9.67 11.71
CA THR A 290 24.94 10.07 11.52
C THR A 290 25.82 9.63 12.70
N TRP A 291 25.31 9.69 13.93
CA TRP A 291 26.04 9.25 15.13
C TRP A 291 26.21 7.73 15.19
N GLN A 292 25.27 6.99 14.61
CA GLN A 292 25.28 5.52 14.53
C GLN A 292 26.07 5.00 13.32
N ASN A 293 26.70 5.88 12.53
CA ASN A 293 27.37 5.56 11.26
C ASN A 293 26.44 4.82 10.27
N ILE A 294 25.15 5.14 10.29
CA ILE A 294 24.17 4.61 9.34
C ILE A 294 24.11 5.58 8.16
N SER A 295 24.57 5.13 6.99
CA SER A 295 24.44 5.87 5.74
C SER A 295 23.14 5.49 5.03
N ILE A 296 22.37 6.48 4.58
CA ILE A 296 21.19 6.25 3.73
C ILE A 296 21.58 6.40 2.25
N ASP A 297 20.86 5.76 1.36
CA ASP A 297 21.06 5.95 -0.08
C ASP A 297 20.24 7.14 -0.62
N ALA A 298 20.53 7.55 -1.86
CA ALA A 298 19.84 8.68 -2.49
C ALA A 298 18.34 8.40 -2.73
N ALA A 299 17.95 7.13 -2.91
CA ALA A 299 16.57 6.73 -3.15
C ALA A 299 15.72 6.73 -1.86
N ALA A 300 16.33 6.52 -0.70
CA ALA A 300 15.75 6.72 0.61
C ALA A 300 15.72 8.21 0.97
N PHE A 301 16.77 8.97 0.63
CA PHE A 301 16.85 10.41 0.89
C PHE A 301 15.66 11.18 0.29
N LYS A 302 15.26 10.87 -0.95
CA LYS A 302 14.10 11.55 -1.59
C LYS A 302 12.75 11.26 -0.92
N LYS A 303 12.66 10.22 -0.08
CA LYS A 303 11.45 9.87 0.67
C LYS A 303 11.37 10.58 2.02
N LEU A 304 12.43 11.28 2.44
CA LEU A 304 12.46 11.99 3.71
C LEU A 304 11.47 13.16 3.73
N PRO A 305 10.93 13.51 4.91
CA PRO A 305 10.10 14.70 5.06
C PRO A 305 10.86 15.95 4.65
N THR A 306 10.25 16.78 3.81
CA THR A 306 10.84 18.05 3.37
C THR A 306 11.31 18.89 4.56
N GLU A 307 10.48 19.07 5.58
CA GLU A 307 10.83 19.87 6.76
C GLU A 307 12.03 19.33 7.55
N ALA A 308 12.19 18.01 7.59
CA ALA A 308 13.34 17.38 8.24
C ALA A 308 14.62 17.65 7.44
N VAL A 309 14.55 17.56 6.10
CA VAL A 309 15.70 17.80 5.22
C VAL A 309 16.11 19.27 5.20
N LEU A 310 15.16 20.21 5.14
CA LEU A 310 15.46 21.65 5.08
C LEU A 310 16.29 22.15 6.27
N SER A 311 16.22 21.46 7.41
CA SER A 311 16.94 21.81 8.63
C SER A 311 18.36 21.23 8.70
N LEU A 312 18.77 20.41 7.74
CA LEU A 312 20.11 19.82 7.68
C LEU A 312 21.11 20.76 7.00
N THR A 313 22.32 20.78 7.52
CA THR A 313 23.48 21.44 6.89
C THR A 313 24.10 20.58 5.80
N VAL A 314 24.90 21.19 4.93
CA VAL A 314 25.70 20.46 3.92
C VAL A 314 26.58 19.37 4.55
N ALA A 315 27.22 19.65 5.67
CA ALA A 315 28.07 18.69 6.37
C ALA A 315 27.26 17.51 6.95
N GLU A 316 26.05 17.76 7.46
CA GLU A 316 25.16 16.69 7.94
C GLU A 316 24.68 15.82 6.79
N VAL A 317 24.26 16.40 5.66
CA VAL A 317 23.86 15.64 4.45
C VAL A 317 25.03 14.82 3.91
N GLN A 318 26.24 15.38 3.89
CA GLN A 318 27.45 14.65 3.51
C GLN A 318 27.69 13.42 4.39
N LYS A 319 27.55 13.57 5.71
CA LYS A 319 27.69 12.45 6.66
C LYS A 319 26.56 11.43 6.55
N LEU A 320 25.33 11.89 6.39
CA LEU A 320 24.13 11.05 6.30
C LEU A 320 24.13 10.15 5.06
N LEU A 321 24.64 10.65 3.93
CA LEU A 321 24.75 9.86 2.69
C LEU A 321 26.05 9.06 2.63
N GLY A 322 27.13 9.55 3.24
CA GLY A 322 28.44 8.90 3.27
C GLY A 322 28.89 8.45 1.87
N PRO A 323 29.11 7.14 1.62
CA PRO A 323 29.54 6.64 0.31
C PRO A 323 28.51 6.86 -0.81
N ASN A 324 27.23 7.05 -0.47
CA ASN A 324 26.14 7.24 -1.43
C ASN A 324 26.00 8.70 -1.91
N LEU A 325 26.84 9.61 -1.43
CA LEU A 325 26.79 11.04 -1.74
C LEU A 325 26.77 11.34 -3.25
N VAL A 326 27.50 10.56 -4.04
CA VAL A 326 27.56 10.72 -5.51
C VAL A 326 26.17 10.62 -6.16
N GLY A 327 25.27 9.80 -5.59
CA GLY A 327 23.91 9.64 -6.07
C GLY A 327 23.02 10.88 -5.87
N LEU A 328 23.42 11.81 -5.00
CA LEU A 328 22.62 12.99 -4.68
C LEU A 328 22.34 13.87 -5.90
N LYS A 329 23.29 13.96 -6.83
CA LYS A 329 23.13 14.74 -8.07
C LYS A 329 21.97 14.25 -8.94
N ALA A 330 21.75 12.94 -8.99
CA ALA A 330 20.67 12.36 -9.78
C ALA A 330 19.29 12.75 -9.24
N GLU A 331 19.20 13.04 -7.94
CA GLU A 331 17.96 13.36 -7.25
C GLU A 331 17.74 14.87 -7.08
N ALA A 332 18.65 15.72 -7.57
CA ALA A 332 18.63 17.19 -7.36
C ALA A 332 17.34 17.88 -7.85
N GLY A 333 16.62 17.26 -8.78
CA GLY A 333 15.33 17.76 -9.27
C GLY A 333 14.12 17.46 -8.36
N ASN A 334 14.26 16.56 -7.37
CA ASN A 334 13.16 16.26 -6.45
C ASN A 334 12.93 17.42 -5.47
N VAL A 335 11.66 17.64 -5.12
CA VAL A 335 11.23 18.77 -4.29
C VAL A 335 12.03 18.92 -2.99
N PRO A 336 12.19 17.88 -2.13
CA PRO A 336 12.90 18.05 -0.86
C PRO A 336 14.36 18.50 -1.05
N LEU A 337 15.03 17.95 -2.06
CA LEU A 337 16.44 18.23 -2.31
C LEU A 337 16.64 19.58 -3.02
N ARG A 338 15.82 19.90 -4.01
CA ARG A 338 15.84 21.21 -4.68
C ARG A 338 15.64 22.35 -3.69
N ASP A 339 14.63 22.21 -2.82
CA ASP A 339 14.32 23.25 -1.84
C ASP A 339 15.43 23.36 -0.79
N TRP A 340 16.03 22.23 -0.38
CA TRP A 340 17.22 22.22 0.47
C TRP A 340 18.41 22.93 -0.19
N ILE A 341 18.74 22.61 -1.45
CA ILE A 341 19.81 23.23 -2.24
C ILE A 341 19.64 24.76 -2.23
N SER A 342 18.42 25.25 -2.47
CA SER A 342 18.14 26.70 -2.54
C SER A 342 18.39 27.46 -1.23
N ARG A 343 18.47 26.74 -0.09
CA ARG A 343 18.74 27.33 1.22
C ARG A 343 20.21 27.27 1.63
N GLN A 344 21.04 26.50 0.93
CA GLN A 344 22.47 26.38 1.24
C GLN A 344 23.27 27.45 0.51
N SER A 345 24.44 27.81 1.05
CA SER A 345 25.40 28.65 0.32
C SER A 345 25.94 27.89 -0.90
N GLN A 346 26.18 28.59 -2.00
CA GLN A 346 26.76 27.96 -3.19
C GLN A 346 28.19 27.45 -2.89
N GLU A 347 28.95 28.12 -2.02
CA GLU A 347 30.27 27.65 -1.57
C GLU A 347 30.20 26.27 -0.92
N ASP A 348 29.27 26.08 0.01
CA ASP A 348 29.17 24.83 0.75
C ASP A 348 28.72 23.71 -0.18
N LEU A 349 27.80 23.99 -1.10
CA LEU A 349 27.41 23.04 -2.15
C LEU A 349 28.59 22.68 -3.07
N ASP A 350 29.42 23.65 -3.44
CA ASP A 350 30.58 23.43 -4.30
C ASP A 350 31.64 22.54 -3.60
N ARG A 351 31.78 22.65 -2.27
CA ARG A 351 32.66 21.78 -1.46
C ARG A 351 32.27 20.29 -1.53
N LEU A 352 31.04 19.97 -1.88
CA LEU A 352 30.63 18.58 -2.13
C LEU A 352 31.23 18.00 -3.41
N GLY A 353 31.69 18.83 -4.36
CA GLY A 353 32.29 18.38 -5.62
C GLY A 353 31.31 17.72 -6.59
N LEU A 354 30.00 17.83 -6.34
CA LEU A 354 28.95 17.21 -7.15
C LEU A 354 28.50 18.09 -8.34
N GLY A 355 28.87 19.37 -8.33
CA GLY A 355 28.38 20.38 -9.28
C GLY A 355 26.87 20.61 -9.12
N LEU A 356 26.40 20.73 -7.87
CA LEU A 356 25.05 21.17 -7.53
C LEU A 356 24.99 22.69 -7.72
N VAL A 357 23.93 23.17 -8.36
CA VAL A 357 23.74 24.60 -8.65
C VAL A 357 22.39 25.06 -8.14
N GLY A 358 22.28 26.34 -7.80
CA GLY A 358 21.05 26.96 -7.32
C GLY A 358 21.05 27.28 -5.82
N GLY A 359 22.20 27.19 -5.16
CA GLY A 359 22.38 27.72 -3.80
C GLY A 359 22.44 29.24 -3.78
N VAL A 360 22.44 29.80 -2.58
CA VAL A 360 22.57 31.23 -2.34
C VAL A 360 23.99 31.66 -2.74
N PRO A 361 24.16 32.57 -3.71
CA PRO A 361 25.48 33.01 -4.14
C PRO A 361 26.19 33.76 -3.01
N ASN A 362 27.50 33.57 -2.90
CA ASN A 362 28.31 34.36 -1.99
C ASN A 362 28.48 35.78 -2.54
N GLY A 363 28.19 36.77 -1.71
CA GLY A 363 28.43 38.19 -2.03
C GLY A 363 27.17 38.95 -2.46
N TYR A 364 27.39 40.09 -3.13
CA TYR A 364 26.35 41.01 -3.55
C TYR A 364 25.86 40.64 -4.96
N LEU A 365 24.54 40.64 -5.19
CA LEU A 365 23.99 40.61 -6.54
C LEU A 365 24.32 41.94 -7.22
N VAL A 366 25.25 41.93 -8.19
CA VAL A 366 25.41 43.04 -9.13
C VAL A 366 24.25 42.94 -10.12
N LEU A 367 23.14 43.58 -9.78
CA LEU A 367 22.06 43.82 -10.73
C LEU A 367 22.53 44.91 -11.68
N ASP A 368 23.05 44.50 -12.84
CA ASP A 368 23.34 45.45 -13.91
C ASP A 368 22.02 45.95 -14.50
N LEU A 369 21.57 47.12 -14.01
CA LEU A 369 20.37 47.79 -14.50
C LEU A 369 20.56 48.44 -15.88
N HIS A 370 21.65 48.13 -16.61
CA HIS A 370 21.82 48.57 -17.99
C HIS A 370 20.97 47.73 -18.96
N SER A 371 19.65 47.94 -18.90
CA SER A 371 18.82 47.77 -20.08
C SER A 371 18.60 49.13 -20.75
N ARG A 372 19.39 49.34 -21.82
CA ARG A 372 19.04 50.11 -23.02
C ARG A 372 19.30 51.62 -23.04
N GLU A 373 20.58 52.00 -23.11
CA GLU A 373 21.02 53.06 -24.02
C GLU A 373 21.73 52.42 -25.23
N ALA A 374 20.93 51.95 -26.18
CA ALA A 374 21.41 51.62 -27.51
C ALA A 374 20.62 52.47 -28.51
N SER A 375 21.09 53.69 -28.75
CA SER A 375 20.76 54.49 -29.94
C SER A 375 21.72 55.69 -30.05
N SER A 376 22.94 55.44 -30.50
CA SER A 376 23.75 56.45 -31.20
C SER A 376 24.19 55.90 -32.56
N GLY A 377 23.22 55.88 -33.47
CA GLY A 377 23.46 55.68 -34.89
C GLY A 377 22.44 56.53 -35.65
N SER A 378 22.89 57.67 -36.17
CA SER A 378 22.10 58.57 -37.01
C SER A 378 21.31 57.81 -38.08
N PRO A 379 20.09 58.30 -38.36
CA PRO A 379 19.74 58.57 -39.74
C PRO A 379 19.24 60.01 -39.89
N HIS A 380 19.86 60.75 -40.81
CA HIS A 380 19.21 61.91 -41.40
C HIS A 380 17.95 61.44 -42.12
N CYS A 381 16.78 61.97 -41.73
CA CYS A 381 15.90 62.78 -42.58
C CYS A 381 14.50 62.94 -41.97
N LEU A 382 14.20 64.18 -41.57
CA LEU A 382 12.95 64.95 -41.72
C LEU A 382 11.59 64.32 -41.32
N GLY A 383 10.95 64.93 -40.30
CA GLY A 383 9.48 64.91 -40.18
C GLY A 383 8.88 65.20 -38.78
N ARG A 384 8.69 66.49 -38.46
CA ARG A 384 7.54 67.12 -37.75
C ARG A 384 6.88 66.39 -36.53
N GLY A 385 7.01 66.97 -35.31
CA GLY A 385 6.45 66.49 -34.02
C GLY A 385 4.94 66.70 -33.81
N PRO A 386 4.37 66.83 -32.58
CA PRO A 386 4.85 66.58 -31.20
C PRO A 386 4.02 65.50 -30.42
N GLY A 387 4.42 65.13 -29.18
CA GLY A 387 3.78 64.11 -28.29
C GLY A 387 2.39 64.47 -27.73
N PRO A 388 1.81 63.80 -26.68
CA PRO A 388 2.50 63.20 -25.50
C PRO A 388 1.92 61.89 -24.83
N VAL A 389 2.70 61.33 -23.88
CA VAL A 389 2.35 60.72 -22.54
C VAL A 389 1.54 59.40 -22.49
N LEU A 390 2.17 58.25 -22.16
CA LEU A 390 2.44 57.63 -20.82
C LEU A 390 1.20 57.24 -20.00
N THR A 391 1.11 55.96 -19.60
CA THR A 391 1.15 55.53 -18.19
C THR A 391 1.26 54.01 -18.07
N VAL A 392 2.25 53.51 -17.32
CA VAL A 392 2.23 52.18 -16.69
C VAL A 392 2.34 52.41 -15.19
N THR A 393 1.35 51.95 -14.44
CA THR A 393 1.29 52.01 -12.98
C THR A 393 1.97 50.80 -12.35
N ALA A 394 2.92 51.04 -11.44
CA ALA A 394 3.46 50.03 -10.53
C ALA A 394 2.67 50.08 -9.21
N SER A 395 2.19 48.94 -8.72
CA SER A 395 1.55 48.81 -7.41
C SER A 395 2.42 47.98 -6.48
N LEU A 396 2.90 48.62 -5.42
CA LEU A 396 3.51 48.01 -4.23
C LEU A 396 2.42 47.85 -3.16
N LEU A 397 2.31 46.67 -2.56
CA LEU A 397 1.49 46.46 -1.36
C LEU A 397 2.38 46.17 -0.16
N LEU A 398 2.31 47.09 0.80
CA LEU A 398 2.89 47.02 2.14
C LEU A 398 1.85 46.44 3.11
N VAL A 399 2.29 45.52 3.96
CA VAL A 399 1.55 44.95 5.08
C VAL A 399 1.40 45.99 6.20
N SER A 400 0.25 46.03 6.87
CA SER A 400 0.04 46.79 8.12
C SER A 400 -0.70 45.94 9.14
N VAL A 401 -0.16 45.91 10.36
CA VAL A 401 -0.71 45.31 11.57
C VAL A 401 -1.43 46.42 12.37
N LEU A 402 -2.64 46.13 12.87
CA LEU A 402 -3.19 46.45 14.21
C LEU A 402 -4.71 46.75 14.19
N SER A 403 -5.49 45.82 14.75
CA SER A 403 -6.47 46.05 15.84
C SER A 403 -6.87 44.69 16.42
#